data_AF-A0A024LPL5-F1
#
_entry.id   AF-A0A024LPL5-F1
#
_cell.length_a   1.000
_cell.length_b   1.000
_cell.length_c   1.000
_cell.angle_alpha   90.00
_cell.angle_beta   90.00
_cell.angle_gamma   90.00
#
_symmetry.space_group_name_H-M   'P 1'
#
loop_
_entity.id
_entity.type
_entity.pdbx_description
1 polymer ?
#
loop_
_entity_poly.entity_id
_entity_poly.type
_entity_poly.pdbx_seq_one_letter_code
_entity_poly.pdbx_strand_id
1 'polypeptide(L)' 'MKKILLSCIAILTTGLIAAGCEKTYTVEEFKKNDKLLKEWMAKCGGFVKSKNCQNVYQAEHEKFLGEKPINTDPGHGF' A
#
# COMPACT_ATOMS: atom_id res chain seq x y z
N MET A 1 8.22 2.92 -18.33
CA MET A 1 7.90 4.38 -18.37
C MET A 1 6.41 4.58 -18.63
N LYS A 2 5.59 4.77 -17.57
CA LYS A 2 4.22 5.32 -17.69
C LYS A 2 3.72 5.76 -16.29
N LYS A 3 3.82 7.05 -16.02
CA LYS A 3 2.78 7.87 -15.35
C LYS A 3 2.20 7.42 -13.98
N ILE A 4 2.98 7.31 -12.88
CA ILE A 4 2.36 7.23 -11.53
C ILE A 4 3.17 7.97 -10.44
N LEU A 5 3.92 9.03 -10.75
CA LEU A 5 4.66 9.78 -9.71
C LEU A 5 4.55 11.31 -9.89
N LEU A 6 3.40 11.79 -10.35
CA LEU A 6 3.14 13.24 -10.49
C LEU A 6 1.93 13.73 -9.69
N SER A 7 1.35 12.93 -8.79
CA SER A 7 0.19 13.35 -8.00
C SER A 7 0.52 13.97 -6.64
N CYS A 8 1.78 14.32 -6.36
CA CYS A 8 2.18 14.95 -5.09
C CYS A 8 2.98 16.25 -5.23
N ILE A 9 2.99 16.86 -6.43
CA ILE A 9 3.66 18.15 -6.66
C ILE A 9 2.62 19.23 -6.96
N ALA A 10 1.95 19.66 -5.90
CA ALA A 10 1.29 20.96 -5.72
C ALA A 10 0.84 20.93 -4.25
N ILE A 11 1.45 21.65 -3.33
CA ILE A 11 1.27 23.09 -3.14
C ILE A 11 2.54 23.62 -2.47
N LEU A 12 3.27 24.46 -3.20
CA LEU A 12 4.17 25.43 -2.59
C LEU A 12 3.31 26.57 -2.05
N THR A 13 3.63 27.00 -0.84
CA THR A 13 3.26 28.27 -0.21
C THR A 13 1.85 28.42 0.38
N THR A 14 1.85 28.77 1.67
CA THR A 14 0.71 29.26 2.48
C THR A 14 -0.20 28.16 3.03
N GLY A 15 -0.29 28.11 4.36
CA GLY A 15 -0.96 27.06 5.12
C GLY A 15 -2.35 26.72 4.59
N LEU A 16 -2.47 25.53 4.00
CA LEU A 16 -3.73 24.96 3.59
C LEU A 16 -3.74 23.49 4.04
N ILE A 17 -4.44 23.30 5.16
CA ILE A 17 -5.02 22.06 5.70
C ILE A 17 -4.41 20.79 5.10
N ALA A 18 -3.59 20.12 5.91
CA ALA A 18 -3.16 18.74 5.69
C ALA A 18 -4.35 17.76 5.79
N ALA A 19 -5.35 17.88 4.90
CA ALA A 19 -6.08 16.72 4.40
C ALA A 19 -5.14 16.03 3.40
N GLY A 20 -4.02 15.55 3.93
CA GLY A 20 -2.80 15.26 3.19
C GLY A 20 -3.00 14.12 2.21
N CYS A 21 -2.43 14.27 1.01
CA CYS A 21 -2.18 13.15 0.12
C CYS A 21 -1.38 12.10 0.91
N GLU A 22 -2.08 11.12 1.47
CA GLU A 22 -1.47 10.00 2.16
C GLU A 22 -0.64 9.23 1.14
N LYS A 23 0.69 9.17 1.33
CA LYS A 23 1.58 8.42 0.44
C LYS A 23 1.06 6.99 0.32
N THR A 24 0.90 6.51 -0.91
CA THR A 24 0.66 5.08 -1.17
C THR A 24 2.00 4.35 -1.18
N TYR A 25 2.22 3.46 -0.22
CA TYR A 25 3.39 2.60 -0.10
C TYR A 25 3.19 1.30 -0.89
N THR A 26 4.24 0.79 -1.52
CA THR A 26 4.20 -0.52 -2.19
C THR A 26 4.34 -1.67 -1.21
N VAL A 27 3.98 -2.87 -1.65
CA VAL A 27 4.18 -4.12 -0.89
C VAL A 27 5.66 -4.31 -0.53
N GLU A 28 6.57 -4.02 -1.45
CA GLU A 28 8.01 -4.17 -1.21
C GLU A 28 8.55 -3.14 -0.20
N GLU A 29 8.03 -1.91 -0.20
CA GLU A 29 8.37 -0.91 0.82
C GLU A 29 7.98 -1.41 2.22
N PHE A 30 6.82 -2.04 2.37
CA PHE A 30 6.39 -2.67 3.62
C PHE A 30 7.26 -3.88 3.99
N LYS A 31 7.61 -4.75 3.02
CA LYS A 31 8.49 -5.89 3.27
C LYS A 31 9.88 -5.45 3.76
N LYS A 32 10.42 -4.34 3.25
CA LYS A 32 11.76 -3.86 3.60
C LYS A 32 11.81 -3.09 4.93
N ASN A 33 10.67 -2.66 5.48
CA ASN A 33 10.62 -1.82 6.68
C ASN A 33 9.59 -2.35 7.70
N ASP A 34 10.07 -3.11 8.68
CA ASP A 34 9.22 -3.70 9.73
C ASP A 34 8.51 -2.67 10.60
N LYS A 35 9.12 -1.50 10.85
CA LYS A 35 8.49 -0.44 11.64
C LYS A 35 7.28 0.12 10.89
N LEU A 36 7.47 0.43 9.61
CA LEU A 36 6.40 0.90 8.72
C LEU A 36 5.27 -0.13 8.63
N LEU A 37 5.60 -1.41 8.44
CA LEU A 37 4.61 -2.48 8.39
C LEU A 37 3.78 -2.56 9.68
N LYS A 38 4.42 -2.56 10.85
CA LYS A 38 3.71 -2.62 12.15
C LYS A 38 2.80 -1.41 12.39
N GLU A 39 3.28 -0.21 12.10
CA GLU A 39 2.50 1.02 12.25
C GLU A 39 1.25 1.01 11.36
N TRP A 40 1.39 0.55 10.12
CA TRP A 40 0.27 0.47 9.20
C TRP A 40 -0.69 -0.67 9.51
N MET A 41 -0.21 -1.83 9.94
CA MET A 41 -1.07 -2.90 10.45
C MET A 41 -1.94 -2.43 11.62
N ALA A 42 -1.33 -1.71 12.58
CA ALA A 42 -2.06 -1.12 13.70
C ALA A 42 -3.07 -0.05 13.25
N LYS A 43 -2.68 0.80 12.28
CA LYS A 43 -3.55 1.84 11.72
C LYS A 43 -4.74 1.28 10.95
N CYS A 44 -4.56 0.16 10.26
CA CYS A 44 -5.61 -0.44 9.45
C CYS A 44 -6.67 -1.13 10.31
N GLY A 45 -6.32 -1.69 11.47
CA GLY A 45 -7.29 -2.15 12.48
C GLY A 45 -8.35 -3.12 11.95
N GLY A 46 -8.05 -3.91 10.90
CA GLY A 46 -9.00 -4.82 10.24
C GLY A 46 -9.77 -4.23 9.05
N PHE A 47 -9.60 -2.94 8.74
CA PHE A 47 -10.24 -2.29 7.60
C PHE A 47 -9.32 -2.23 6.38
N VAL A 48 -9.72 -2.89 5.29
CA VAL A 48 -8.94 -2.99 4.04
C VAL A 48 -9.39 -1.97 2.99
N LYS A 49 -9.82 -0.77 3.42
CA LYS A 49 -10.41 0.22 2.51
C LYS A 49 -9.37 1.06 1.77
N SER A 50 -8.22 1.37 2.39
CA SER A 50 -7.16 2.13 1.73
C SER A 50 -6.21 1.21 0.96
N LYS A 51 -5.59 1.74 -0.10
CA LYS A 51 -4.59 0.99 -0.86
C LYS A 51 -3.39 0.58 0.01
N ASN A 52 -3.03 1.42 0.98
CA ASN A 52 -2.00 1.10 1.95
C ASN A 52 -2.39 -0.08 2.85
N CYS A 53 -3.64 -0.16 3.30
CA CYS A 53 -4.11 -1.30 4.08
C CYS A 53 -4.06 -2.60 3.26
N GLN A 54 -4.48 -2.57 2.01
CA GLN A 54 -4.33 -3.73 1.11
C GLN A 54 -2.86 -4.17 0.99
N ASN A 55 -1.97 -3.21 0.74
CA ASN A 55 -0.56 -3.50 0.50
C ASN A 55 0.17 -3.97 1.78
N VAL A 56 -0.18 -3.46 2.97
CA VAL A 56 0.45 -3.90 4.24
C VAL A 56 0.00 -5.32 4.62
N TYR A 57 -1.28 -5.66 4.46
CA TYR A 57 -1.77 -7.03 4.68
C TYR A 57 -1.14 -8.01 3.68
N GLN A 58 -1.00 -7.61 2.41
CA GLN A 58 -0.30 -8.41 1.42
C GLN A 58 1.18 -8.63 1.81
N ALA A 59 1.88 -7.57 2.22
CA ALA A 59 3.27 -7.67 2.64
C ALA A 59 3.45 -8.57 3.87
N GLU A 60 2.53 -8.49 4.84
CA GLU A 60 2.50 -9.37 6.01
C GLU A 60 2.30 -10.84 5.58
N HIS A 61 1.27 -11.11 4.78
CA HIS A 61 0.98 -12.46 4.29
C HIS A 61 2.19 -13.05 3.53
N GLU A 62 2.78 -12.29 2.60
CA GLU A 62 3.92 -12.73 1.81
C GLU A 62 5.20 -12.94 2.65
N LYS A 63 5.36 -12.21 3.76
CA LYS A 63 6.46 -12.41 4.72
C LYS A 63 6.31 -13.69 5.54
N PHE A 64 5.10 -13.99 6.02
CA PHE A 64 4.87 -15.09 6.97
C PHE A 64 4.55 -16.43 6.30
N LEU A 65 3.83 -16.41 5.18
CA LEU A 65 3.35 -17.61 4.49
C LEU A 65 4.10 -17.88 3.18
N GLY A 66 5.09 -17.04 2.84
CA GLY A 66 5.75 -17.02 1.54
C GLY A 66 4.93 -16.27 0.49
N GLU A 67 5.56 -15.93 -0.64
CA GLU A 67 4.85 -15.29 -1.74
C GLU A 67 3.73 -16.21 -2.23
N LYS A 68 2.49 -15.68 -2.29
CA LYS A 68 1.40 -16.45 -2.90
C LYS A 68 1.85 -16.78 -4.32
N PRO A 69 1.80 -18.06 -4.76
CA PRO A 69 2.03 -18.36 -6.16
C PRO A 69 1.10 -17.47 -6.97
N ILE A 70 1.66 -16.74 -7.95
CA ILE A 70 0.84 -16.00 -8.91
C ILE A 70 -0.07 -17.05 -9.53
N ASN A 71 -1.33 -17.05 -9.11
CA ASN A 71 -2.31 -17.94 -9.72
C ASN A 71 -2.60 -17.34 -11.09
N THR A 72 -1.86 -17.79 -12.09
CA THR A 72 -2.11 -17.53 -13.50
C THR A 72 -3.25 -18.43 -13.99
N ASP A 73 -4.35 -18.55 -13.24
CA ASP A 73 -5.56 -19.19 -13.74
C ASP A 73 -6.33 -18.16 -14.57
N PRO A 74 -6.32 -18.27 -15.91
CA PRO A 74 -6.98 -17.32 -16.78
C PRO A 74 -8.45 -17.71 -16.89
N GLY A 75 -9.20 -17.49 -15.82
CA GLY A 75 -10.67 -17.50 -15.83
C GLY A 75 -11.34 -18.84 -16.05
N HIS A 76 -12.13 -19.26 -15.06
CA HIS A 76 -13.38 -19.94 -15.36
C HIS A 76 -14.50 -18.91 -15.20
N GLY A 77 -14.96 -18.41 -16.34
CA GLY A 77 -16.24 -17.73 -16.42
C GLY A 77 -17.36 -18.69 -16.07
N PHE A 78 -18.31 -18.20 -15.28
CA PHE A 78 -19.70 -18.61 -15.29
C PHE A 78 -20.54 -17.33 -15.30
#